data_AF-D3SPL4-F1
#
_entry.id   AF-D3SPL4-F1
#
_cell.length_a   1.000
_cell.length_b   1.000
_cell.length_c   1.000
_cell.angle_alpha   90.00
_cell.angle_beta   90.00
_cell.angle_gamma   90.00
#
_symmetry.space_group_name_H-M   'P 1'
#
loop_
_entity.id
_entity.type
_entity.pdbx_description
1 polymer ?
#
loop_
_entity_poly.entity_id
_entity_poly.type
_entity_poly.pdbx_seq_one_letter_code
_entity_poly.pdbx_strand_id
1 'polypeptide(L)'
;MIRSLLFLHILFTCLWVGGMIFTIFFLRPSLRELTDTAKRGLLTSLYGKFFAGVWLAILLLFLTGMAMWHGYRRDFFSNTLFHVKLFLFGIMVIIFSYIYFFLYRKGRFNAIPPLVGVNLFLAVLILLIIVYIR
;
A
#
# COMPACT_ATOMS: atom_id res chain seq x y z
N MET A 1 24.99 -4.35 -3.38
CA MET A 1 24.00 -3.30 -3.72
C MET A 1 22.59 -3.84 -3.91
N ILE A 2 22.35 -4.85 -4.76
CA ILE A 2 21.00 -5.37 -5.07
C ILE A 2 20.28 -5.98 -3.85
N ARG A 3 20.99 -6.72 -3.00
CA ARG A 3 20.40 -7.30 -1.77
C ARG A 3 19.80 -6.22 -0.84
N SER A 4 20.45 -5.06 -0.77
CA SER A 4 19.98 -3.90 0.01
C SER A 4 18.70 -3.29 -0.59
N LEU A 5 18.63 -3.18 -1.92
CA LEU A 5 17.42 -2.71 -2.62
C LEU A 5 16.24 -3.66 -2.41
N LEU A 6 16.49 -4.97 -2.52
CA LEU A 6 15.48 -5.99 -2.28
C LEU A 6 14.98 -5.96 -0.84
N PHE A 7 15.90 -5.83 0.13
CA PHE A 7 15.54 -5.68 1.54
C PHE A 7 14.62 -4.48 1.75
N LEU A 8 14.99 -3.30 1.23
CA LEU A 8 14.14 -2.10 1.32
C LEU A 8 12.79 -2.32 0.63
N HIS A 9 12.77 -2.89 -0.57
CA HIS A 9 11.54 -3.15 -1.29
C HIS A 9 10.58 -4.05 -0.49
N ILE A 10 11.09 -5.14 0.08
CA ILE A 10 10.28 -6.05 0.90
C ILE A 10 9.84 -5.36 2.19
N LEU A 11 10.72 -4.61 2.86
CA LEU A 11 10.41 -3.88 4.09
C LEU A 11 9.24 -2.91 3.89
N PHE A 12 9.26 -2.11 2.83
CA PHE A 12 8.17 -1.17 2.52
C PHE A 12 6.93 -1.87 1.96
N THR A 13 7.08 -3.04 1.32
CA THR A 13 5.93 -3.90 0.97
C THR A 13 5.24 -4.38 2.25
N CYS A 14 6.00 -4.86 3.25
CA CYS A 14 5.47 -5.28 4.53
C CYS A 14 4.78 -4.11 5.27
N LEU A 15 5.37 -2.92 5.25
CA LEU A 15 4.76 -1.74 5.88
C LEU A 15 3.40 -1.42 5.24
N TRP A 16 3.34 -1.38 3.92
CA TRP A 16 2.11 -0.97 3.23
C TRP A 16 1.04 -2.08 3.25
N VAL A 17 1.38 -3.29 2.82
CA VAL A 17 0.43 -4.42 2.78
C VAL A 17 0.04 -4.85 4.18
N GLY A 18 1.02 -4.96 5.09
CA GLY A 18 0.76 -5.27 6.50
C GLY A 18 -0.09 -4.21 7.18
N GLY A 19 0.11 -2.92 6.86
CA GLY A 19 -0.73 -1.84 7.37
C GLY A 19 -2.18 -1.90 6.87
N MET A 20 -2.42 -2.35 5.64
CA MET A 20 -3.77 -2.60 5.13
C MET A 20 -4.45 -3.75 5.87
N ILE A 21 -3.73 -4.85 6.08
CA ILE A 21 -4.20 -6.00 6.89
C ILE A 21 -4.51 -5.55 8.32
N PHE A 22 -3.59 -4.81 8.96
CA PHE A 22 -3.79 -4.23 10.29
C PHE A 22 -5.08 -3.41 10.36
N THR A 23 -5.29 -2.53 9.39
CA THR A 23 -6.47 -1.65 9.34
C THR A 23 -7.78 -2.45 9.27
N ILE A 24 -7.83 -3.48 8.45
CA ILE A 24 -9.05 -4.27 8.19
C ILE A 24 -9.34 -5.24 9.33
N PHE A 25 -8.33 -5.98 9.78
CA PHE A 25 -8.51 -7.15 10.66
C PHE A 25 -8.29 -6.86 12.14
N PHE A 26 -7.57 -5.81 12.49
CA PHE A 26 -7.21 -5.52 13.88
C PHE A 26 -7.79 -4.19 14.33
N LEU A 27 -7.49 -3.10 13.61
CA LEU A 27 -7.97 -1.78 13.97
C LEU A 27 -9.50 -1.69 13.90
N ARG A 28 -10.11 -2.08 12.78
CA ARG A 28 -11.56 -1.99 12.58
C ARG A 28 -12.38 -2.72 13.66
N PRO A 29 -12.11 -3.98 14.02
CA PRO A 29 -12.87 -4.63 15.09
C PRO A 29 -12.63 -3.98 16.45
N SER A 30 -11.39 -3.59 16.79
CA SER A 30 -11.10 -2.91 18.07
C SER A 30 -11.79 -1.56 18.22
N LEU A 31 -12.10 -0.87 17.11
CA LEU A 31 -12.87 0.38 17.17
C LEU A 31 -14.31 0.18 17.65
N ARG A 32 -14.87 -1.05 17.64
CA ARG A 32 -16.27 -1.29 18.04
C ARG A 32 -16.51 -1.07 19.53
N GLU A 33 -15.47 -1.23 20.35
CA GLU A 33 -15.54 -1.11 21.81
C GLU A 33 -15.46 0.35 22.29
N LEU A 34 -15.10 1.27 21.39
CA LEU A 34 -14.92 2.68 21.70
C LEU A 34 -16.21 3.48 21.50
N THR A 35 -16.30 4.63 22.17
CA THR A 35 -17.32 5.65 21.87
C THR A 35 -16.98 6.36 20.55
N ASP A 36 -17.96 6.94 19.87
CA ASP A 36 -17.73 7.59 18.56
C ASP A 36 -16.72 8.76 18.64
N THR A 37 -16.71 9.50 19.74
CA THR A 37 -15.74 10.56 20.01
C THR A 37 -14.32 10.00 20.15
N ALA A 38 -14.15 8.91 20.92
CA ALA A 38 -12.86 8.25 21.09
C ALA A 38 -12.34 7.63 19.78
N LYS A 39 -13.22 6.99 18.99
CA LYS A 39 -12.89 6.45 17.66
C LYS A 39 -12.31 7.53 16.76
N ARG A 40 -12.99 8.69 16.65
CA ARG A 40 -12.55 9.78 15.78
C ARG A 40 -11.21 10.35 16.20
N GLY A 41 -10.99 10.56 17.50
CA GLY A 41 -9.70 11.04 18.02
C GLY A 41 -8.53 10.07 17.72
N LEU A 42 -8.75 8.78 17.98
CA LEU A 42 -7.77 7.74 17.67
C LEU A 42 -7.46 7.68 16.17
N LEU A 43 -8.49 7.61 15.32
CA LEU A 43 -8.31 7.51 13.88
C LEU A 43 -7.60 8.72 13.27
N THR A 44 -7.89 9.93 13.77
CA THR A 44 -7.25 11.16 13.28
C THR A 44 -5.76 11.14 13.58
N SER A 45 -5.37 10.80 14.81
CA SER A 45 -3.97 10.75 15.22
C SER A 45 -3.19 9.57 14.60
N LEU A 46 -3.84 8.41 14.48
CA LEU A 46 -3.24 7.20 13.92
C LEU A 46 -3.04 7.32 12.41
N TYR A 47 -4.09 7.68 11.65
CA TYR A 47 -4.01 7.78 10.20
C TYR A 47 -3.07 8.91 9.75
N GLY A 48 -2.97 10.01 10.49
CA GLY A 48 -2.01 11.07 10.18
C GLY A 48 -0.56 10.58 10.13
N LYS A 49 -0.14 9.81 11.14
CA LYS A 49 1.22 9.23 11.20
C LYS A 49 1.37 8.08 10.20
N PHE A 50 0.38 7.20 10.13
CA PHE A 50 0.43 6.03 9.26
C PHE A 50 0.49 6.40 7.78
N PHE A 51 -0.32 7.35 7.32
CA PHE A 51 -0.34 7.75 5.90
C PHE A 51 0.94 8.44 5.46
N ALA A 52 1.65 9.15 6.34
CA ALA A 52 3.00 9.65 6.02
C ALA A 52 3.95 8.47 5.73
N GLY A 53 3.90 7.40 6.53
CA GLY A 53 4.65 6.17 6.27
C GLY A 53 4.24 5.46 4.98
N VAL A 54 2.95 5.47 4.62
CA VAL A 54 2.47 4.89 3.36
C VAL A 54 2.97 5.68 2.14
N TRP A 55 2.96 7.01 2.19
CA TRP A 55 3.55 7.83 1.11
C TRP A 55 5.04 7.51 0.91
N LEU A 56 5.78 7.38 2.00
CA LEU A 56 7.18 6.96 1.96
C LEU A 56 7.33 5.56 1.33
N ALA A 57 6.46 4.61 1.71
CA ALA A 57 6.46 3.26 1.15
C ALA A 57 6.19 3.27 -0.36
N ILE A 58 5.20 4.02 -0.83
CA ILE A 58 4.89 4.14 -2.26
C ILE A 58 6.11 4.62 -3.05
N LEU A 59 6.74 5.70 -2.58
CA LEU A 59 7.90 6.28 -3.23
C LEU A 59 9.07 5.28 -3.27
N LEU A 60 9.38 4.65 -2.13
CA LEU A 60 10.51 3.71 -2.05
C LEU A 60 10.25 2.43 -2.82
N LEU A 61 9.01 1.92 -2.86
CA LEU A 61 8.64 0.76 -3.67
C LEU A 61 8.80 1.03 -5.16
N PHE A 62 8.37 2.20 -5.63
CA PHE A 62 8.55 2.59 -7.03
C PHE A 62 10.03 2.70 -7.39
N LEU A 63 10.82 3.45 -6.61
CA LEU A 63 12.24 3.66 -6.87
C LEU A 63 13.03 2.34 -6.82
N THR A 64 12.85 1.54 -5.77
CA THR A 64 13.55 0.25 -5.63
C THR A 64 13.10 -0.77 -6.67
N GLY A 65 11.81 -0.80 -7.02
CA GLY A 65 11.27 -1.67 -8.05
C GLY A 65 11.86 -1.35 -9.43
N MET A 66 11.90 -0.07 -9.80
CA MET A 66 12.49 0.39 -11.06
C MET A 66 14.01 0.16 -11.10
N ALA A 67 14.73 0.43 -10.01
CA ALA A 67 16.17 0.21 -9.92
C ALA A 67 16.54 -1.27 -10.06
N MET A 68 15.82 -2.17 -9.38
CA MET A 68 16.03 -3.62 -9.51
C MET A 68 15.72 -4.11 -10.93
N TRP A 69 14.68 -3.56 -11.56
CA TRP A 69 14.32 -3.94 -12.92
C TRP A 69 15.42 -3.56 -13.92
N HIS A 70 15.84 -2.28 -13.97
CA HIS A 70 16.89 -1.82 -14.88
C HIS A 70 18.24 -2.50 -14.64
N GLY A 71 18.54 -2.86 -13.39
CA GLY A 71 19.80 -3.52 -13.02
C GLY A 71 19.87 -5.01 -13.31
N TYR A 72 18.73 -5.73 -13.33
CA TYR A 72 18.70 -7.20 -13.40
C TYR A 72 17.94 -7.74 -14.61
N ARG A 73 16.80 -7.12 -14.96
CA ARG A 73 15.86 -7.57 -15.98
C ARG A 73 15.83 -6.54 -17.11
N ARG A 74 16.73 -6.72 -18.09
CA ARG A 74 16.84 -5.86 -19.28
C ARG A 74 15.71 -6.09 -20.30
N ASP A 75 14.67 -6.80 -19.91
CA ASP A 75 13.47 -7.17 -20.67
C ASP A 75 12.29 -6.21 -20.41
N PHE A 76 12.56 -4.97 -19.99
CA PHE A 76 11.52 -3.96 -19.68
C PHE A 76 10.46 -3.85 -20.76
N PHE A 77 10.83 -3.83 -22.04
CA PHE A 77 9.90 -3.67 -23.16
C PHE A 77 9.23 -4.97 -23.60
N SER A 78 9.73 -6.14 -23.18
CA SER A 78 9.23 -7.45 -23.62
C SER A 78 8.42 -8.17 -22.54
N ASN A 79 8.42 -7.68 -21.30
CA ASN A 79 7.76 -8.35 -20.18
C ASN A 79 6.36 -7.77 -19.89
N THR A 80 5.35 -8.33 -20.55
CA THR A 80 3.95 -7.92 -20.36
C THR A 80 3.49 -7.98 -18.90
N LEU A 81 3.89 -9.01 -18.15
CA LEU A 81 3.48 -9.18 -16.76
C LEU A 81 4.07 -8.11 -15.83
N PHE A 82 5.26 -7.59 -16.15
CA PHE A 82 5.81 -6.43 -15.46
C PHE A 82 4.98 -5.17 -15.67
N HIS A 83 4.56 -4.89 -16.91
CA HIS A 83 3.69 -3.75 -17.20
C HIS A 83 2.33 -3.88 -16.51
N VAL A 84 1.76 -5.09 -16.47
CA VAL A 84 0.52 -5.37 -15.71
C VAL A 84 0.74 -5.08 -14.23
N LYS A 85 1.83 -5.56 -13.62
CA LYS A 85 2.17 -5.24 -12.23
C LYS A 85 2.28 -3.72 -12.00
N LEU A 86 2.98 -3.01 -12.89
CA LEU A 86 3.18 -1.56 -12.76
C LEU A 86 1.85 -0.79 -12.89
N PHE A 87 0.98 -1.22 -13.79
CA PHE A 87 -0.36 -0.67 -13.97
C PHE A 87 -1.21 -0.87 -12.71
N LEU A 88 -1.24 -2.09 -12.16
CA LEU A 88 -1.94 -2.38 -10.91
C LEU A 88 -1.40 -1.55 -9.74
N PHE A 89 -0.08 -1.39 -9.64
CA PHE A 89 0.55 -0.51 -8.65
C PHE A 89 0.07 0.94 -8.81
N GLY A 90 -0.02 1.45 -10.04
CA GLY A 90 -0.57 2.77 -10.32
C GLY A 90 -2.01 2.94 -9.82
N ILE A 91 -2.87 1.95 -10.05
CA ILE A 91 -4.26 1.94 -9.52
C ILE A 91 -4.25 2.00 -7.99
N MET A 92 -3.40 1.20 -7.34
CA MET A 92 -3.28 1.21 -5.87
C MET A 92 -2.89 2.59 -5.32
N VAL A 93 -1.96 3.28 -5.99
CA VAL A 93 -1.54 4.65 -5.62
C VAL A 93 -2.69 5.63 -5.81
N ILE A 94 -3.48 5.51 -6.89
CA ILE A 94 -4.65 6.37 -7.12
C ILE A 94 -5.71 6.16 -6.02
N ILE A 95 -6.01 4.90 -5.67
CA ILE A 95 -6.94 4.57 -4.58
C ILE A 95 -6.44 5.17 -3.26
N PHE A 96 -5.16 4.98 -2.93
CA PHE A 96 -4.59 5.55 -1.71
C PHE A 96 -4.62 7.09 -1.72
N SER A 97 -4.32 7.71 -2.85
CA SER A 97 -4.38 9.16 -3.02
C SER A 97 -5.81 9.67 -2.77
N TYR A 98 -6.82 8.97 -3.29
CA TYR A 98 -8.22 9.29 -3.02
C TYR A 98 -8.57 9.14 -1.53
N ILE A 99 -8.15 8.06 -0.88
CA ILE A 99 -8.30 7.86 0.57
C ILE A 99 -7.69 9.05 1.34
N TYR A 100 -6.46 9.42 1.03
CA TYR A 100 -5.72 10.45 1.76
C TYR A 100 -6.31 11.86 1.53
N PHE A 101 -6.48 12.28 0.27
CA PHE A 101 -6.88 13.65 -0.05
C PHE A 101 -8.37 13.92 0.16
N PHE A 102 -9.24 12.92 -0.03
CA PHE A 102 -10.68 13.13 0.03
C PHE A 102 -11.34 12.52 1.26
N LEU A 103 -10.99 11.29 1.67
CA LEU A 103 -11.67 10.65 2.79
C LEU A 103 -11.08 11.12 4.13
N TYR A 104 -9.77 11.01 4.29
CA TYR A 104 -9.07 11.36 5.52
C TYR A 104 -9.19 12.85 5.84
N ARG A 105 -8.85 13.73 4.89
CA ARG A 105 -8.94 15.19 5.11
C ARG A 105 -10.36 15.70 5.37
N LYS A 106 -11.39 15.00 4.87
CA LYS A 106 -12.80 15.33 5.14
C LYS A 106 -13.40 14.58 6.34
N GLY A 107 -12.58 13.83 7.09
CA GLY A 107 -13.02 13.07 8.28
C GLY A 107 -13.97 11.91 7.99
N ARG A 108 -14.05 11.42 6.74
CA ARG A 108 -14.96 10.35 6.30
C ARG A 108 -14.39 8.96 6.56
N PHE A 109 -14.08 8.65 7.83
CA PHE A 109 -13.36 7.43 8.19
C PHE A 109 -14.12 6.13 7.86
N ASN A 110 -15.46 6.15 7.87
CA ASN A 110 -16.28 4.96 7.58
C ASN A 110 -16.11 4.45 6.14
N ALA A 111 -15.73 5.31 5.20
CA ALA A 111 -15.53 4.95 3.80
C ALA A 111 -14.12 4.41 3.50
N ILE A 112 -13.18 4.48 4.47
CA ILE A 112 -11.79 4.07 4.28
C ILE A 112 -11.65 2.53 4.17
N PRO A 113 -12.22 1.71 5.08
CA PRO A 113 -12.01 0.26 5.08
C PRO A 113 -12.32 -0.47 3.76
N PRO A 114 -13.44 -0.21 3.04
CA PRO A 114 -13.71 -0.90 1.79
C PRO A 114 -12.65 -0.59 0.72
N LEU A 115 -12.20 0.66 0.60
CA LEU A 115 -11.15 1.03 -0.34
C LEU A 115 -9.79 0.44 0.03
N VAL A 116 -9.47 0.36 1.33
CA VAL A 116 -8.29 -0.37 1.81
C VAL A 116 -8.39 -1.86 1.46
N GLY A 117 -9.58 -2.45 1.52
CA GLY A 117 -9.83 -3.83 1.11
C GLY A 117 -9.59 -4.06 -0.38
N VAL A 118 -10.09 -3.18 -1.25
CA VAL A 118 -9.78 -3.22 -2.69
C VAL A 118 -8.28 -3.07 -2.93
N ASN A 119 -7.64 -2.14 -2.22
CA ASN A 119 -6.20 -1.91 -2.36
C ASN A 119 -5.37 -3.13 -1.90
N LEU A 120 -5.79 -3.81 -0.84
CA LEU A 120 -5.19 -5.06 -0.37
C LEU A 120 -5.36 -6.19 -1.38
N PHE A 121 -6.54 -6.33 -1.99
CA PHE A 121 -6.76 -7.32 -3.04
C PHE A 121 -5.83 -7.11 -4.24
N LEU A 122 -5.68 -5.86 -4.71
CA LEU A 122 -4.71 -5.52 -5.76
C LEU A 122 -3.28 -5.83 -5.34
N ALA A 123 -2.92 -5.58 -4.08
CA ALA A 123 -1.61 -5.92 -3.56
C ALA A 123 -1.34 -7.44 -3.60
N VAL A 124 -2.32 -8.26 -3.21
CA VAL A 124 -2.23 -9.72 -3.29
C VAL A 124 -2.06 -10.18 -4.73
N LEU A 125 -2.82 -9.60 -5.67
CA LEU A 125 -2.68 -9.91 -7.09
C LEU A 125 -1.27 -9.58 -7.61
N ILE A 126 -0.72 -8.43 -7.24
CA ILE A 126 0.67 -8.05 -7.57
C ILE A 126 1.66 -9.05 -6.97
N LEU A 127 1.50 -9.47 -5.72
CA LEU A 127 2.37 -10.46 -5.08
C LEU A 127 2.32 -11.81 -5.81
N LEU A 128 1.13 -12.27 -6.20
CA LEU A 128 0.96 -13.49 -7.00
C LEU A 128 1.66 -13.38 -8.36
N ILE A 129 1.52 -12.25 -9.04
CA ILE A 129 2.24 -11.97 -10.29
C ILE A 129 3.76 -12.06 -10.06
N ILE A 130 4.29 -11.44 -9.00
CA ILE A 130 5.74 -11.50 -8.71
C ILE A 130 6.22 -12.94 -8.47
N VAL A 131 5.44 -13.75 -7.75
CA VAL A 131 5.75 -15.16 -7.52
C VAL A 131 5.75 -15.96 -8.82
N TYR A 132 4.82 -15.66 -9.74
CA TYR A 132 4.68 -16.34 -11.02
C TYR A 132 5.75 -15.94 -12.06
N ILE A 133 6.18 -14.68 -12.12
CA ILE A 133 7.26 -14.24 -13.01
C ILE A 133 8.65 -14.62 -12.44
N ARG A 134 8.75 -15.38 -11.34
CA ARG A 134 10.07 -15.72 -10.78
C ARG A 134 10.73 -16.84 -11.57
#